data_AF-A0A419F3F3-F1
#
_entry.id   AF-A0A419F3F3-F1
#
_cell.length_a   1.000
_cell.length_b   1.000
_cell.length_c   1.000
_cell.angle_alpha   90.00
_cell.angle_beta   90.00
_cell.angle_gamma   90.00
#
_symmetry.space_group_name_H-M   'P 1'
#
loop_
_entity.id
_entity.type
_entity.pdbx_description
1 polymer ?
#
loop_
_entity_poly.entity_id
_entity_poly.type
_entity_poly.pdbx_seq_one_letter_code
_entity_poly.pdbx_strand_id
1 'polypeptide(L)'
;MDRADRVHLLTFHNWVMGSIGKHHKVVREMQEKFGSDRIIAHEEEISETFNVFYFKGMARHIWSYRTFYVPWICGACKMAMHTRAIAYNLEHGINTTYDGAHMESAPYFPDQADPYMQTLKGLYQSYGMCYDSPIYRVQNTDEATERYGLITTRKTKREHVVFSTQHVCLVGLLVHAHARLYYRPLRGKNRAKVLAGKFLRDRIQECMVYLPRRP
;
A
#
# COMPACT_ATOMS: atom_id res chain seq x y z
N MET A 1 18.07 -3.64 -12.47
CA MET A 1 17.55 -4.82 -13.18
C MET A 1 18.32 -6.10 -12.84
N ASP A 2 19.34 -6.03 -11.98
CA ASP A 2 20.25 -7.15 -11.73
C ASP A 2 19.71 -8.18 -10.73
N ARG A 3 18.56 -7.90 -10.11
CA ARG A 3 17.92 -8.75 -9.09
C ARG A 3 16.78 -9.62 -9.62
N ALA A 4 16.35 -9.42 -10.87
CA ALA A 4 15.24 -10.16 -11.45
C ALA A 4 15.28 -10.12 -12.98
N ASP A 5 14.99 -11.26 -13.61
CA ASP A 5 14.85 -11.36 -15.08
C ASP A 5 13.58 -10.66 -15.56
N ARG A 6 12.48 -10.80 -14.81
CA ARG A 6 11.18 -10.14 -15.05
C ARG A 6 10.67 -9.46 -13.80
N VAL A 7 9.94 -8.36 -13.99
CA VAL A 7 9.29 -7.57 -12.94
C VAL A 7 7.81 -7.44 -13.27
N HIS A 8 6.96 -7.90 -12.35
CA HIS A 8 5.51 -7.75 -12.43
C HIS A 8 5.10 -6.50 -11.64
N LEU A 9 4.59 -5.49 -12.34
CA LEU A 9 4.09 -4.25 -11.76
C LEU A 9 2.59 -4.40 -11.49
N LEU A 10 2.26 -4.64 -10.21
CA LEU A 10 0.87 -4.75 -9.77
C LEU A 10 0.32 -3.38 -9.40
N THR A 11 -0.73 -2.95 -10.10
CA THR A 11 -1.47 -1.73 -9.80
C THR A 11 -2.88 -2.09 -9.40
N PHE A 12 -3.34 -1.50 -8.29
CA PHE A 12 -4.66 -1.79 -7.75
C PHE A 12 -5.49 -0.52 -7.66
N HIS A 13 -6.77 -0.63 -7.96
CA HIS A 13 -7.73 0.45 -7.77
C HIS A 13 -9.00 -0.07 -7.09
N ASN A 14 -9.75 0.82 -6.46
CA ASN A 14 -11.06 0.53 -5.89
C ASN A 14 -12.00 1.73 -6.10
N TRP A 15 -13.26 1.56 -5.73
CA TRP A 15 -14.30 2.56 -5.94
C TRP A 15 -14.07 3.91 -5.25
N VAL A 16 -13.17 4.02 -4.25
CA VAL A 16 -12.84 5.30 -3.61
C VAL A 16 -11.72 6.07 -4.31
N MET A 17 -11.10 5.47 -5.33
CA MET A 17 -10.03 6.07 -6.11
C MET A 17 -10.54 6.66 -7.43
N GLY A 18 -10.02 7.82 -7.79
CA GLY A 18 -10.24 8.45 -9.08
C GLY A 18 -8.96 8.50 -9.92
N SER A 19 -9.10 8.95 -11.17
CA SER A 19 -7.99 9.04 -12.14
C SER A 19 -7.29 7.68 -12.37
N ILE A 20 -8.06 6.65 -12.71
CA ILE A 20 -7.54 5.31 -13.04
C ILE A 20 -6.67 5.37 -14.32
N GLY A 21 -5.65 4.51 -14.43
CA GLY A 21 -4.77 4.45 -15.61
C GLY A 21 -3.60 5.45 -15.68
N LYS A 22 -3.44 6.38 -14.73
CA LYS A 22 -2.29 7.32 -14.71
C LYS A 22 -0.93 6.61 -14.65
N HIS A 23 -0.89 5.45 -14.00
CA HIS A 23 0.31 4.63 -13.85
C HIS A 23 0.84 4.10 -15.20
N HIS A 24 0.00 4.02 -16.25
CA HIS A 24 0.41 3.56 -17.58
C HIS A 24 1.55 4.39 -18.18
N LYS A 25 1.67 5.67 -17.82
CA LYS A 25 2.80 6.49 -18.26
C LYS A 25 4.13 5.92 -17.74
N VAL A 26 4.17 5.55 -16.46
CA VAL A 26 5.37 4.99 -15.81
C VAL A 26 5.65 3.58 -16.34
N VAL A 27 4.60 2.77 -16.54
CA VAL A 27 4.74 1.43 -17.14
C VAL A 27 5.40 1.52 -18.52
N ARG A 28 4.92 2.39 -19.40
CA ARG A 28 5.49 2.58 -20.74
C ARG A 28 6.94 3.00 -20.68
N GLU A 29 7.27 3.96 -19.83
CA GLU A 29 8.65 4.41 -19.65
C GLU A 29 9.57 3.27 -19.16
N MET A 30 9.09 2.43 -18.23
CA MET A 30 9.85 1.27 -17.77
C MET A 30 10.00 0.20 -18.87
N GLN A 31 8.97 -0.03 -19.68
CA GLN A 31 9.01 -0.97 -20.81
C GLN A 31 9.95 -0.49 -21.91
N GLU A 32 9.91 0.79 -22.27
CA GLU A 32 10.81 1.40 -23.25
C GLU A 32 12.27 1.31 -22.78
N LYS A 33 12.51 1.48 -21.49
CA LYS A 33 13.85 1.48 -20.91
C LYS A 33 14.43 0.08 -20.68
N PHE A 34 13.61 -0.85 -20.20
CA PHE A 34 14.09 -2.13 -19.70
C PHE A 34 13.60 -3.34 -20.51
N GLY A 35 12.74 -3.14 -21.50
CA GLY A 35 12.15 -4.21 -22.31
C GLY A 35 10.72 -4.55 -21.90
N SER A 36 9.82 -4.63 -22.88
CA SER A 36 8.41 -4.99 -22.67
C SER A 36 8.22 -6.46 -22.28
N ASP A 37 9.17 -7.32 -22.61
CA ASP A 37 9.26 -8.72 -22.18
C ASP A 37 9.68 -8.88 -20.71
N ARG A 38 10.33 -7.85 -20.15
CA ARG A 38 10.81 -7.83 -18.76
C ARG A 38 9.87 -7.12 -17.81
N ILE A 39 9.07 -6.16 -18.28
CA ILE A 39 8.12 -5.40 -17.47
C ILE A 39 6.69 -5.82 -17.79
N ILE A 40 6.10 -6.63 -16.89
CA ILE A 40 4.73 -7.13 -17.01
C ILE A 40 3.82 -6.26 -16.15
N ALA A 41 2.88 -5.54 -16.76
CA ALA A 41 1.91 -4.74 -16.03
C ALA A 41 0.62 -5.52 -15.78
N HIS A 42 0.12 -5.46 -14.55
CA HIS A 42 -1.16 -6.02 -14.14
C HIS A 42 -1.94 -4.94 -13.39
N GLU A 43 -3.13 -4.59 -13.88
CA GLU A 43 -4.04 -3.69 -13.18
C GLU A 43 -5.26 -4.48 -12.71
N GLU A 44 -5.67 -4.29 -11.46
CA GLU A 44 -6.80 -5.02 -10.88
C GLU A 44 -7.69 -4.14 -9.99
N GLU A 45 -9.00 -4.37 -10.13
CA GLU A 45 -10.07 -3.79 -9.32
C GLU A 45 -10.22 -4.61 -8.03
N ILE A 46 -10.15 -3.97 -6.86
CA ILE A 46 -10.10 -4.65 -5.55
C ILE A 46 -11.24 -4.23 -4.60
N SER A 47 -12.31 -3.63 -5.10
CA SER A 47 -13.41 -3.07 -4.28
C SER A 47 -14.07 -4.10 -3.38
N GLU A 48 -14.32 -5.31 -3.86
CA GLU A 48 -14.94 -6.36 -3.05
C GLU A 48 -14.04 -6.74 -1.86
N THR A 49 -12.75 -6.98 -2.13
CA THR A 49 -11.77 -7.31 -1.10
C THR A 49 -11.59 -6.15 -0.12
N PHE A 50 -11.53 -4.92 -0.63
CA PHE A 50 -11.49 -3.70 0.18
C PHE A 50 -12.71 -3.58 1.10
N ASN A 51 -13.91 -3.82 0.57
CA ASN A 51 -15.16 -3.72 1.32
C ASN A 51 -15.19 -4.76 2.45
N VAL A 52 -14.66 -5.96 2.23
CA VAL A 52 -14.51 -6.97 3.29
C VAL A 52 -13.58 -6.45 4.40
N PHE A 53 -12.42 -5.90 4.06
CA PHE A 53 -11.46 -5.44 5.07
C PHE A 53 -11.94 -4.20 5.83
N TYR A 54 -12.64 -3.31 5.17
CA TYR A 54 -13.17 -2.10 5.79
C TYR A 54 -14.52 -2.36 6.47
N PHE A 55 -15.59 -2.68 5.74
CA PHE A 55 -16.95 -2.65 6.30
C PHE A 55 -17.30 -3.83 7.21
N LYS A 56 -16.67 -5.01 7.07
CA LYS A 56 -17.01 -6.18 7.88
C LYS A 56 -16.70 -5.94 9.36
N GLY A 57 -17.74 -5.85 10.19
CA GLY A 57 -17.62 -5.62 11.62
C GLY A 57 -17.42 -4.15 12.01
N MET A 58 -17.65 -3.22 11.09
CA MET A 58 -17.42 -1.78 11.27
C MET A 58 -17.98 -1.22 12.58
N ALA A 59 -19.23 -1.52 12.94
CA ALA A 59 -19.84 -1.01 14.18
C ALA A 59 -19.04 -1.40 15.43
N ARG A 60 -18.62 -2.67 15.52
CA ARG A 60 -17.80 -3.18 16.63
C ARG A 60 -16.42 -2.53 16.65
N HIS A 61 -15.81 -2.31 15.48
CA HIS A 61 -14.51 -1.66 15.40
C HIS A 61 -14.58 -0.17 15.75
N ILE A 62 -15.60 0.55 15.31
CA ILE A 62 -15.85 1.94 15.73
C ILE A 62 -16.03 2.00 17.25
N TRP A 63 -16.75 1.06 17.85
CA TRP A 63 -16.92 1.02 19.30
C TRP A 63 -15.59 0.75 20.05
N SER A 64 -14.78 -0.18 19.54
CA SER A 64 -13.54 -0.62 20.19
C SER A 64 -12.36 0.33 19.97
N TYR A 65 -12.24 0.88 18.76
CA TYR A 65 -11.11 1.68 18.29
C TYR A 65 -11.45 3.17 18.14
N ARG A 66 -12.73 3.55 18.25
CA ARG A 66 -13.21 4.94 18.22
C ARG A 66 -12.70 5.66 16.97
N THR A 67 -12.22 6.88 17.12
CA THR A 67 -11.73 7.72 16.01
C THR A 67 -10.46 7.20 15.35
N PHE A 68 -9.81 6.15 15.88
CA PHE A 68 -8.74 5.46 15.15
C PHE A 68 -9.26 4.65 13.95
N TYR A 69 -10.51 4.23 13.97
CA TYR A 69 -11.07 3.43 12.90
C TYR A 69 -11.20 4.21 11.57
N VAL A 70 -11.44 5.52 11.62
CA VAL A 70 -11.58 6.36 10.42
C VAL A 70 -10.30 6.37 9.55
N PRO A 71 -9.09 6.66 10.09
CA PRO A 71 -7.86 6.61 9.30
C PRO A 71 -7.46 5.18 8.87
N TRP A 72 -8.13 4.13 9.38
CA TRP A 72 -7.88 2.75 8.96
C TRP A 72 -8.31 2.46 7.53
N ILE A 73 -9.14 3.29 6.89
CA ILE A 73 -9.53 3.06 5.49
C ILE A 73 -8.32 2.89 4.55
N CYS A 74 -7.23 3.62 4.79
CA CYS A 74 -5.95 3.43 4.08
C CYS A 74 -5.31 2.06 4.40
N GLY A 75 -5.37 1.62 5.65
CA GLY A 75 -4.91 0.29 6.07
C GLY A 75 -5.75 -0.85 5.50
N ALA A 76 -7.06 -0.68 5.36
CA ALA A 76 -7.95 -1.65 4.70
C ALA A 76 -7.66 -1.73 3.19
N CYS A 77 -7.45 -0.57 2.55
CA CYS A 77 -7.04 -0.50 1.15
C CYS A 77 -5.71 -1.23 0.93
N LYS A 78 -4.69 -0.93 1.74
CA LYS A 78 -3.38 -1.59 1.67
C LYS A 78 -3.48 -3.09 1.93
N MET A 79 -4.29 -3.51 2.90
CA MET A 79 -4.52 -4.93 3.16
C MET A 79 -5.17 -5.65 1.96
N ALA A 80 -6.14 -5.02 1.31
CA ALA A 80 -6.75 -5.57 0.10
C ALA A 80 -5.73 -5.72 -1.05
N MET A 81 -4.88 -4.71 -1.25
CA MET A 81 -3.78 -4.75 -2.23
C MET A 81 -2.83 -5.92 -1.95
N HIS A 82 -2.36 -6.08 -0.71
CA HIS A 82 -1.45 -7.17 -0.36
C HIS A 82 -2.11 -8.55 -0.45
N THR A 83 -3.40 -8.65 -0.12
CA THR A 83 -4.17 -9.89 -0.28
C THR A 83 -4.19 -10.33 -1.75
N ARG A 84 -4.49 -9.40 -2.66
CA ARG A 84 -4.51 -9.69 -4.10
C ARG A 84 -3.12 -9.89 -4.69
N ALA A 85 -2.11 -9.17 -4.19
CA ALA A 85 -0.72 -9.43 -4.54
C ALA A 85 -0.25 -10.84 -4.14
N ILE A 86 -0.62 -11.32 -2.94
CA ILE A 86 -0.31 -12.70 -2.53
C ILE A 86 -1.02 -13.71 -3.44
N ALA A 87 -2.29 -13.49 -3.80
CA ALA A 87 -3.01 -14.36 -4.73
C ALA A 87 -2.30 -14.43 -6.09
N TYR A 88 -2.01 -13.27 -6.67
CA TYR A 88 -1.30 -13.14 -7.94
C TYR A 88 0.05 -13.87 -7.89
N ASN A 89 0.80 -13.68 -6.81
CA ASN A 89 2.11 -14.31 -6.63
C ASN A 89 2.02 -15.83 -6.55
N LEU A 90 1.01 -16.38 -5.86
CA LEU A 90 0.78 -17.83 -5.81
C LEU A 90 0.48 -18.38 -7.20
N GLU A 91 -0.38 -17.70 -7.97
CA GLU A 91 -0.76 -18.09 -9.33
C GLU A 91 0.43 -18.08 -10.31
N HIS A 92 1.40 -17.17 -10.10
CA HIS A 92 2.54 -16.97 -11.00
C HIS A 92 3.87 -17.52 -10.46
N GLY A 93 3.87 -18.18 -9.30
CA GLY A 93 5.10 -18.71 -8.68
C GLY A 93 6.10 -17.62 -8.26
N ILE A 94 5.64 -16.41 -7.96
CA ILE A 94 6.49 -15.27 -7.55
C ILE A 94 6.68 -15.31 -6.04
N ASN A 95 7.94 -15.39 -5.59
CA ASN A 95 8.26 -15.50 -4.17
C ASN A 95 8.67 -14.18 -3.50
N THR A 96 8.84 -13.10 -4.26
CA THR A 96 9.38 -11.83 -3.75
C THR A 96 8.49 -10.67 -4.13
N THR A 97 8.14 -9.81 -3.17
CA THR A 97 7.32 -8.61 -3.38
C THR A 97 7.98 -7.40 -2.76
N TYR A 98 7.94 -6.29 -3.48
CA TYR A 98 8.39 -4.99 -2.99
C TYR A 98 7.25 -3.98 -3.06
N ASP A 99 7.19 -3.05 -2.11
CA ASP A 99 6.31 -1.90 -2.19
C ASP A 99 7.03 -0.56 -1.98
N GLY A 100 6.27 0.53 -2.13
CA GLY A 100 6.75 1.91 -1.97
C GLY A 100 6.47 2.52 -0.59
N ALA A 101 6.29 1.73 0.46
CA ALA A 101 6.04 2.26 1.81
C ALA A 101 7.19 3.16 2.30
N HIS A 102 6.87 4.21 3.06
CA HIS A 102 7.85 5.23 3.47
C HIS A 102 7.65 5.68 4.91
N MET A 103 8.72 5.64 5.72
CA MET A 103 8.67 5.89 7.16
C MET A 103 8.17 7.30 7.51
N GLU A 104 8.49 8.31 6.70
CA GLU A 104 8.06 9.70 6.96
C GLU A 104 6.54 9.90 6.87
N SER A 105 5.84 8.97 6.21
CA SER A 105 4.38 8.97 6.09
C SER A 105 3.69 8.34 7.32
N ALA A 106 4.39 7.51 8.10
CA ALA A 106 3.86 6.81 9.27
C ALA A 106 3.17 7.69 10.33
N PRO A 107 3.61 8.96 10.57
CA PRO A 107 2.92 9.85 11.49
C PRO A 107 1.52 10.30 11.02
N TYR A 108 1.15 10.11 9.75
CA TYR A 108 -0.16 10.49 9.19
C TYR A 108 -0.96 9.27 8.70
N PHE A 109 -0.24 8.24 8.23
CA PHE A 109 -0.78 7.01 7.68
C PHE A 109 -0.33 5.84 8.57
N PRO A 110 -1.18 5.37 9.49
CA PRO A 110 -0.79 4.33 10.45
C PRO A 110 -0.39 3.00 9.79
N ASP A 111 -0.86 2.75 8.56
CA ASP A 111 -0.50 1.63 7.68
C ASP A 111 0.93 1.68 7.11
N GLN A 112 1.67 2.75 7.44
CA GLN A 112 3.09 2.92 7.11
C GLN A 112 3.98 2.75 8.35
N ALA A 113 3.42 2.51 9.54
CA ALA A 113 4.18 2.37 10.78
C ALA A 113 4.88 1.01 10.88
N ASP A 114 6.07 0.99 11.50
CA ASP A 114 6.87 -0.25 11.68
C ASP A 114 6.04 -1.46 12.16
N PRO A 115 5.18 -1.37 13.20
CA PRO A 115 4.40 -2.54 13.64
C PRO A 115 3.43 -3.09 12.59
N TYR A 116 2.89 -2.23 11.73
CA TYR A 116 2.04 -2.62 10.61
C TYR A 116 2.87 -3.34 9.54
N MET A 117 4.01 -2.75 9.16
CA MET A 117 4.93 -3.33 8.17
C MET A 117 5.46 -4.69 8.60
N GLN A 118 5.81 -4.87 9.89
CA GLN A 118 6.23 -6.17 10.43
C GLN A 118 5.11 -7.21 10.36
N THR A 119 3.87 -6.79 10.60
CA THR A 119 2.71 -7.69 10.50
C THR A 119 2.47 -8.12 9.05
N LEU A 120 2.59 -7.20 8.08
CA LEU A 120 2.55 -7.55 6.66
C LEU A 120 3.68 -8.51 6.26
N LYS A 121 4.90 -8.26 6.73
CA LYS A 121 6.04 -9.15 6.49
C LYS A 121 5.76 -10.56 7.01
N GLY A 122 5.22 -10.67 8.23
CA GLY A 122 4.80 -11.94 8.80
C GLY A 122 3.72 -12.65 7.96
N LEU A 123 2.78 -11.89 7.39
CA LEU A 123 1.76 -12.43 6.48
C LEU A 123 2.40 -13.04 5.23
N TYR A 124 3.27 -12.32 4.51
CA TYR A 124 3.96 -12.88 3.34
C TYR A 124 4.83 -14.09 3.68
N GLN A 125 5.54 -14.06 4.82
CA GLN A 125 6.30 -15.22 5.32
C GLN A 125 5.39 -16.42 5.58
N SER A 126 4.15 -16.18 6.05
CA SER A 126 3.13 -17.22 6.18
C SER A 126 2.61 -17.75 4.83
N TYR A 127 3.13 -17.29 3.69
CA TYR A 127 2.95 -17.87 2.36
C TYR A 127 4.26 -18.40 1.73
N GLY A 128 5.37 -18.40 2.49
CA GLY A 128 6.68 -18.74 1.94
C GLY A 128 7.26 -17.66 1.04
N MET A 129 6.77 -16.42 1.14
CA MET A 129 7.19 -15.29 0.32
C MET A 129 8.07 -14.30 1.10
N CYS A 130 8.94 -13.62 0.39
CA CYS A 130 9.71 -12.48 0.85
C CYS A 130 8.96 -11.18 0.53
N TYR A 131 8.79 -10.34 1.54
CA TYR A 131 8.26 -8.99 1.38
C TYR A 131 9.21 -7.97 2.01
N ASP A 132 9.44 -6.88 1.28
CA ASP A 132 10.21 -5.75 1.77
C ASP A 132 9.75 -4.41 1.15
N SER A 133 10.14 -3.32 1.79
CA SER A 133 9.92 -1.95 1.33
C SER A 133 11.28 -1.27 1.19
N PRO A 134 11.99 -1.45 0.07
CA PRO A 134 13.41 -1.09 -0.03
C PRO A 134 13.66 0.41 0.13
N ILE A 135 12.63 1.23 -0.12
CA ILE A 135 12.69 2.69 0.03
C ILE A 135 12.24 3.18 1.41
N TYR A 136 11.94 2.29 2.37
CA TYR A 136 11.29 2.66 3.63
C TYR A 136 12.05 3.72 4.44
N ARG A 137 13.39 3.64 4.42
CA ARG A 137 14.30 4.56 5.12
C ARG A 137 15.12 5.43 4.17
N VAL A 138 14.82 5.42 2.87
CA VAL A 138 15.58 6.16 1.87
C VAL A 138 15.04 7.57 1.77
N GLN A 139 15.88 8.56 2.08
CA GLN A 139 15.56 9.96 1.84
C GLN A 139 15.79 10.33 0.36
N ASN A 140 15.11 11.36 -0.14
CA ASN A 140 15.30 11.91 -1.49
C ASN A 140 15.21 10.88 -2.63
N THR A 141 14.22 9.99 -2.58
CA THR A 141 14.03 8.94 -3.59
C THR A 141 13.87 9.47 -5.02
N ASP A 142 13.43 10.71 -5.21
CA ASP A 142 13.28 11.32 -6.54
C ASP A 142 14.65 11.42 -7.23
N GLU A 143 15.68 11.91 -6.50
CA GLU A 143 17.07 11.95 -6.99
C GLU A 143 17.61 10.54 -7.26
N ALA A 144 17.26 9.57 -6.40
CA ALA A 144 17.67 8.18 -6.61
C ALA A 144 17.02 7.59 -7.87
N THR A 145 15.78 7.95 -8.19
CA THR A 145 15.06 7.49 -9.39
C THR A 145 15.65 8.10 -10.66
N GLU A 146 16.01 9.40 -10.62
CA GLU A 146 16.69 10.08 -11.74
C GLU A 146 18.07 9.48 -12.05
N ARG A 147 18.80 8.97 -11.04
CA ARG A 147 20.08 8.25 -11.28
C ARG A 147 19.93 6.98 -12.10
N TYR A 148 18.75 6.35 -12.06
CA TYR A 148 18.43 5.23 -12.95
C TYR A 148 17.91 5.70 -14.30
N GLY A 149 17.96 7.01 -14.60
CA GLY A 149 17.50 7.63 -15.84
C GLY A 149 16.00 7.45 -16.05
N LEU A 150 15.22 7.37 -14.98
CA LEU A 150 13.77 7.49 -15.03
C LEU A 150 13.39 8.96 -14.83
N ILE A 151 12.44 9.44 -15.62
CA ILE A 151 11.98 10.81 -15.63
C ILE A 151 11.10 11.03 -14.41
N THR A 152 11.68 11.61 -13.37
CA THR A 152 10.88 12.25 -12.33
C THR A 152 10.60 13.67 -12.75
N THR A 153 9.34 14.08 -12.85
CA THR A 153 9.04 15.51 -12.88
C THR A 153 9.52 16.03 -11.54
N ARG A 154 10.58 16.87 -11.50
CA ARG A 154 11.05 17.52 -10.26
C ARG A 154 9.81 17.99 -9.49
N LYS A 155 9.45 17.29 -8.39
CA LYS A 155 8.23 17.42 -7.55
C LYS A 155 7.17 16.29 -7.60
N THR A 156 7.36 15.14 -8.22
CA THR A 156 6.38 14.02 -8.17
C THR A 156 5.96 13.66 -6.74
N LYS A 157 6.86 13.75 -5.74
CA LYS A 157 6.52 13.54 -4.33
C LYS A 157 5.99 14.77 -3.58
N ARG A 158 6.06 15.97 -4.15
CA ARG A 158 5.37 17.17 -3.63
C ARG A 158 3.92 17.26 -4.13
N GLU A 159 3.54 16.43 -5.09
CA GLU A 159 2.15 16.24 -5.49
C GLU A 159 1.40 15.52 -4.35
N HIS A 160 1.02 16.21 -3.28
CA HIS A 160 0.35 15.58 -2.13
C HIS A 160 -1.17 15.38 -2.34
N VAL A 161 -1.70 15.84 -3.48
CA VAL A 161 -3.15 15.99 -3.72
C VAL A 161 -3.55 15.50 -5.10
N VAL A 162 -2.82 15.92 -6.14
CA VAL A 162 -3.08 15.52 -7.53
C VAL A 162 -1.83 14.86 -8.07
N PHE A 163 -1.76 13.55 -7.91
CA PHE A 163 -0.67 12.77 -8.47
C PHE A 163 -0.81 12.71 -9.99
N SER A 164 0.28 12.96 -10.70
CA SER A 164 0.38 12.83 -12.16
C SER A 164 0.63 11.39 -12.60
N THR A 165 1.21 10.56 -11.72
CA THR A 165 1.64 9.19 -12.01
C THR A 165 0.89 8.11 -11.22
N GLN A 166 0.09 8.49 -10.21
CA GLN A 166 -0.67 7.58 -9.36
C GLN A 166 -2.15 7.98 -9.29
N HIS A 167 -2.98 7.05 -8.82
CA HIS A 167 -4.38 7.32 -8.55
C HIS A 167 -4.55 8.42 -7.50
N VAL A 168 -5.63 9.19 -7.62
CA VAL A 168 -5.99 10.20 -6.62
C VAL A 168 -7.05 9.61 -5.71
N CYS A 169 -6.81 9.62 -4.40
CA CYS A 169 -7.76 9.14 -3.40
C CYS A 169 -8.25 10.31 -2.54
N LEU A 170 -9.48 10.78 -2.79
CA LEU A 170 -10.09 11.86 -2.01
C LEU A 170 -10.23 11.48 -0.53
N VAL A 171 -10.56 10.20 -0.27
CA VAL A 171 -10.60 9.65 1.09
C VAL A 171 -9.24 9.74 1.77
N GLY A 172 -8.15 9.49 1.05
CA GLY A 172 -6.79 9.64 1.56
C GLY A 172 -6.47 11.07 2.01
N LEU A 173 -6.99 12.08 1.29
CA LEU A 173 -6.88 13.48 1.69
C LEU A 173 -7.64 13.79 2.97
N LEU A 174 -8.87 13.27 3.09
CA LEU A 174 -9.68 13.42 4.30
C LEU A 174 -9.03 12.73 5.51
N VAL A 175 -8.46 11.55 5.32
CA VAL A 175 -7.70 10.83 6.35
C VAL A 175 -6.48 11.63 6.79
N HIS A 176 -5.74 12.19 5.82
CA HIS A 176 -4.58 13.02 6.12
C HIS A 176 -4.97 14.28 6.91
N ALA A 177 -6.06 14.96 6.53
CA ALA A 177 -6.61 16.09 7.27
C ALA A 177 -7.05 15.68 8.69
N HIS A 178 -7.78 14.58 8.84
CA HIS A 178 -8.18 14.03 10.14
C HIS A 178 -6.97 13.71 11.03
N ALA A 179 -5.94 13.06 10.47
CA ALA A 179 -4.71 12.74 11.20
C ALA A 179 -3.99 14.01 11.67
N ARG A 180 -3.88 15.02 10.79
CA ARG A 180 -3.14 16.26 11.06
C ARG A 180 -3.87 17.19 12.03
N LEU A 181 -5.18 17.36 11.86
CA LEU A 181 -5.98 18.37 12.57
C LEU A 181 -6.64 17.83 13.84
N TYR A 182 -6.94 16.53 13.89
CA TYR A 182 -7.69 15.94 15.00
C TYR A 182 -6.88 14.90 15.78
N TYR A 183 -6.44 13.83 15.11
CA TYR A 183 -5.92 12.67 15.84
C TYR A 183 -4.57 12.97 16.52
N ARG A 184 -3.64 13.61 15.82
CA ARG A 184 -2.31 13.92 16.39
C ARG A 184 -2.36 14.94 17.52
N PRO A 185 -3.07 16.08 17.41
CA PRO A 185 -3.16 17.03 18.52
C PRO A 185 -3.80 16.45 19.78
N LEU A 186 -4.83 15.61 19.62
CA LEU A 186 -5.64 15.15 20.76
C LEU A 186 -5.18 13.83 21.37
N ARG A 187 -4.54 12.93 20.59
CA ARG A 187 -4.23 11.55 21.02
C ARG A 187 -2.74 11.22 21.03
N GLY A 188 -1.89 12.13 20.55
CA GLY A 188 -0.45 11.96 20.49
C GLY A 188 0.04 11.08 19.34
N LYS A 189 1.28 11.31 18.89
CA LYS A 189 1.86 10.68 17.68
C LYS A 189 2.03 9.16 17.78
N ASN A 190 2.22 8.62 18.99
CA ASN A 190 2.60 7.22 19.19
C ASN A 190 1.40 6.27 19.28
N ARG A 191 0.22 6.76 19.69
CA ARG A 191 -0.97 5.91 19.90
C ARG A 191 -1.47 5.27 18.60
N ALA A 192 -1.47 6.02 17.50
CA ALA A 192 -1.85 5.50 16.19
C ALA A 192 -0.95 4.33 15.74
N LYS A 193 0.37 4.45 15.96
CA LYS A 193 1.35 3.44 15.55
C LYS A 193 1.14 2.11 16.28
N VAL A 194 0.90 2.18 17.60
CA VAL A 194 0.65 0.99 18.42
C VAL A 194 -0.65 0.31 18.02
N LEU A 195 -1.72 1.09 17.79
CA LEU A 195 -3.01 0.56 17.39
C LEU A 195 -2.99 -0.05 15.99
N ALA A 196 -2.21 0.50 15.05
CA ALA A 196 -2.15 0.01 13.68
C ALA A 196 -1.71 -1.45 13.56
N GLY A 197 -0.60 -1.82 14.22
CA GLY A 197 -0.11 -3.19 14.18
C GLY A 197 -1.07 -4.16 14.86
N LYS A 198 -1.64 -3.78 16.01
CA LYS A 198 -2.65 -4.60 16.71
C LYS A 198 -3.88 -4.80 15.82
N PHE A 199 -4.42 -3.72 15.29
CA PHE A 199 -5.65 -3.78 14.52
C PHE A 199 -5.47 -4.57 13.22
N LEU A 200 -4.31 -4.46 12.55
CA LEU A 200 -4.00 -5.29 11.39
C LEU A 200 -4.03 -6.79 11.74
N ARG A 201 -3.42 -7.20 12.85
CA ARG A 201 -3.45 -8.61 13.28
C ARG A 201 -4.87 -9.10 13.55
N ASP A 202 -5.67 -8.30 14.25
CA ASP A 202 -7.07 -8.63 14.51
C ASP A 202 -7.84 -8.79 13.18
N ARG A 203 -7.61 -7.89 12.21
CA ARG A 203 -8.26 -7.96 10.89
C ARG A 203 -7.80 -9.16 10.06
N ILE A 204 -6.52 -9.51 10.08
CA ILE A 204 -6.01 -10.73 9.42
C ILE A 204 -6.72 -11.96 9.99
N GLN A 205 -6.87 -12.06 11.31
CA GLN A 205 -7.54 -13.18 11.95
C GLN A 205 -9.03 -13.24 11.58
N GLU A 206 -9.74 -12.11 11.65
CA GLU A 206 -11.18 -12.02 11.34
C GLU A 206 -11.51 -12.27 9.87
N CYS A 207 -10.57 -11.97 8.98
CA CYS A 207 -10.72 -12.09 7.53
C CYS A 207 -9.89 -13.21 6.92
N MET A 208 -9.37 -14.14 7.73
CA MET A 208 -8.50 -15.22 7.27
C MET A 208 -9.12 -16.05 6.13
N VAL A 209 -10.44 -16.25 6.17
CA VAL A 209 -11.19 -16.98 5.12
C VAL A 209 -11.17 -16.31 3.74
N TYR A 210 -10.85 -15.01 3.68
CA TYR A 210 -10.73 -14.25 2.43
C TYR A 210 -9.28 -14.08 1.99
N LEU A 211 -8.32 -14.56 2.79
CA LEU A 211 -6.93 -14.61 2.36
C LEU A 211 -6.74 -15.77 1.38
N PRO A 212 -5.77 -15.66 0.45
CA PRO A 212 -5.49 -16.73 -0.50
C PRO A 212 -5.20 -18.04 0.24
N ARG A 213 -5.66 -19.16 -0.29
CA ARG A 213 -5.31 -20.46 0.27
C ARG A 213 -3.94 -20.88 -0.25
N ARG A 214 -3.11 -21.46 0.61
CA ARG A 214 -1.93 -22.17 0.11
C ARG A 214 -2.41 -23.38 -0.71
N PRO A 215 -1.84 -23.62 -1.90
CA PRO A 215 -2.09 -24.85 -2.65
C PRO A 215 -1.61 -26.08 -1.86
#